data_AF-A0A1S3III4-F1
#
_entry.id   AF-A0A1S3III4-F1
#
_cell.length_a   1.000
_cell.length_b   1.000
_cell.length_c   1.000
_cell.angle_alpha   90.00
_cell.angle_beta   90.00
_cell.angle_gamma   90.00
#
_symmetry.space_group_name_H-M   'P 1'
#
loop_
_entity.id
_entity.type
_entity.pdbx_description
1 polymer ?
#
loop_
_entity_poly.entity_id
_entity_poly.type
_entity_poly.pdbx_seq_one_letter_code
_entity_poly.pdbx_strand_id
1 'polypeptide(L)'
;MPAKIKGRRSAAQESAIKVAERRLLSEMAECGFDGKEFAKGLDHTVTAAKMKGKTHIKIRFMHYSSWARALKKQDIGPDGCHYSFPADVLSFIRAIIPNQVKAEIRQTGYAVSMEEFCQAVL
;
A
#
# COMPACT_ATOMS: atom_id res chain seq x y z
N MET A 1 3.40 20.92 30.52
CA MET A 1 3.86 20.03 29.44
C MET A 1 2.77 19.94 28.38
N PRO A 2 3.01 20.28 27.09
CA PRO A 2 1.95 20.18 26.09
C PRO A 2 1.70 18.71 25.75
N ALA A 3 0.42 18.32 25.80
CA ALA A 3 -0.04 16.99 25.48
C ALA A 3 0.36 16.61 24.04
N LYS A 4 0.96 15.43 23.87
CA LYS A 4 1.16 14.83 22.54
C LYS A 4 -0.22 14.58 21.93
N ILE A 5 -0.66 15.46 21.04
CA ILE A 5 -1.86 15.26 20.22
C ILE A 5 -1.58 14.02 19.37
N LYS A 6 -2.08 12.84 19.80
CA LYS A 6 -2.21 11.68 18.92
C LYS A 6 -3.04 12.16 17.74
N GLY A 7 -2.44 12.22 16.55
CA GLY A 7 -3.10 12.71 15.34
C GLY A 7 -4.33 11.88 15.00
N ARG A 8 -5.49 12.28 15.51
CA ARG A 8 -6.78 11.66 15.25
C ARG A 8 -7.13 11.87 13.78
N ARG A 9 -7.48 10.79 13.07
CA ARG A 9 -8.00 10.89 11.71
C ARG A 9 -9.36 11.61 11.76
N SER A 10 -9.69 12.39 10.73
CA SER A 10 -11.01 12.99 10.61
C SER A 10 -12.04 11.93 10.21
N ALA A 11 -13.32 12.15 10.53
CA ALA A 11 -14.40 11.25 10.09
C ALA A 11 -14.45 11.10 8.56
N ALA A 12 -14.15 12.18 7.82
CA ALA A 12 -14.04 12.15 6.36
C ALA A 12 -12.88 11.25 5.90
N GLN A 13 -11.74 11.28 6.59
CA GLN A 13 -10.61 10.42 6.28
C GLN A 13 -10.94 8.94 6.59
N GLU A 14 -11.57 8.65 7.73
CA GLU A 14 -11.99 7.29 8.06
C GLU A 14 -12.99 6.71 7.05
N SER A 15 -13.92 7.55 6.56
CA SER A 15 -14.85 7.16 5.50
C SER A 15 -14.11 6.82 4.19
N ALA A 16 -13.17 7.67 3.77
CA ALA A 16 -12.36 7.43 2.57
C ALA A 16 -11.52 6.13 2.68
N ILE A 17 -10.96 5.85 3.86
CA ILE A 17 -10.21 4.62 4.12
C ILE A 17 -11.12 3.40 3.97
N LYS A 18 -12.31 3.40 4.58
CA LYS A 18 -13.26 2.28 4.47
C LYS A 18 -13.71 2.01 3.04
N VAL A 19 -13.91 3.06 2.25
CA VAL A 19 -14.28 2.92 0.83
C VAL A 19 -13.12 2.30 0.04
N ALA A 20 -11.90 2.80 0.22
CA ALA A 20 -10.73 2.27 -0.46
C ALA A 20 -10.39 0.83 -0.02
N GLU A 21 -10.55 0.53 1.28
CA GLU A 21 -10.37 -0.81 1.85
C GLU A 21 -11.35 -1.80 1.24
N ARG A 22 -12.64 -1.44 1.17
CA ARG A 22 -13.66 -2.31 0.57
C ARG A 22 -13.33 -2.65 -0.88
N ARG A 23 -12.89 -1.66 -1.65
CA ARG A 23 -12.49 -1.86 -3.04
C ARG A 23 -11.27 -2.79 -3.15
N LEU A 24 -10.22 -2.51 -2.38
CA LEU A 24 -9.03 -3.35 -2.31
C LEU A 24 -9.38 -4.82 -1.98
N LEU A 25 -10.20 -5.04 -0.96
CA LEU A 25 -10.59 -6.39 -0.54
C LEU A 25 -11.45 -7.11 -1.59
N SER A 26 -12.30 -6.40 -2.32
CA SER A 26 -13.08 -6.97 -3.43
C SER A 26 -12.17 -7.47 -4.54
N GLU A 27 -11.25 -6.63 -5.01
CA GLU A 27 -10.32 -6.95 -6.10
C GLU A 27 -9.38 -8.11 -5.73
N MET A 28 -8.89 -8.13 -4.48
CA MET A 28 -8.07 -9.24 -3.99
C MET A 28 -8.86 -10.56 -3.87
N ALA A 29 -10.13 -10.49 -3.47
CA ALA A 29 -10.99 -11.66 -3.38
C ALA A 29 -11.31 -12.26 -4.75
N GLU A 30 -11.48 -11.42 -5.78
CA GLU A 30 -11.63 -11.86 -7.17
C GLU A 30 -10.39 -12.64 -7.67
N CYS A 31 -9.22 -12.31 -7.13
CA CYS A 31 -7.95 -13.02 -7.38
C CYS A 31 -7.73 -14.23 -6.45
N GLY A 32 -8.70 -14.60 -5.60
CA GLY A 32 -8.60 -15.72 -4.67
C GLY A 32 -7.74 -15.46 -3.42
N PHE A 33 -7.48 -14.20 -3.07
CA PHE A 33 -6.64 -13.82 -1.93
C PHE A 33 -7.44 -13.07 -0.84
N ASP A 34 -7.42 -13.56 0.41
CA ASP A 34 -8.01 -12.82 1.54
C ASP A 34 -7.12 -11.65 1.95
N GLY A 35 -7.41 -10.49 1.37
CA GLY A 35 -6.66 -9.25 1.58
C GLY A 35 -6.76 -8.63 2.98
N LYS A 36 -7.52 -9.20 3.93
CA LYS A 36 -7.77 -8.56 5.25
C LYS A 36 -6.50 -8.33 6.06
N GLU A 37 -5.64 -9.36 6.17
CA GLU A 37 -4.40 -9.24 6.94
C GLU A 37 -3.39 -8.33 6.23
N PHE A 38 -3.38 -8.36 4.90
CA PHE A 38 -2.60 -7.42 4.10
C PHE A 38 -3.05 -5.96 4.35
N ALA A 39 -4.36 -5.68 4.28
CA ALA A 39 -4.92 -4.35 4.49
C ALA A 39 -4.63 -3.84 5.92
N LYS A 40 -4.82 -4.68 6.94
CA LYS A 40 -4.46 -4.36 8.34
C LYS A 40 -2.97 -4.08 8.49
N GLY A 41 -2.10 -4.92 7.93
CA GLY A 41 -0.65 -4.76 7.99
C GLY A 41 -0.20 -3.45 7.34
N LEU A 42 -0.82 -3.11 6.20
CA LEU A 42 -0.57 -1.88 5.47
C LEU A 42 -1.08 -0.65 6.24
N ASP A 43 -2.30 -0.67 6.79
CA ASP A 43 -2.83 0.42 7.62
C ASP A 43 -1.98 0.62 8.88
N HIS A 44 -1.62 -0.45 9.60
CA HIS A 44 -0.79 -0.38 10.78
C HIS A 44 0.58 0.24 10.46
N THR A 45 1.23 -0.26 9.41
CA THR A 45 2.53 0.21 8.95
C THR A 45 2.50 1.69 8.56
N VAL A 46 1.52 2.08 7.75
CA VAL A 46 1.39 3.44 7.23
C VAL A 46 1.00 4.42 8.36
N THR A 47 0.19 3.99 9.32
CA THR A 47 -0.17 4.79 10.51
C THR A 47 0.98 4.95 11.47
N ALA A 48 1.70 3.86 11.78
CA ALA A 48 2.87 3.89 12.63
C ALA A 48 3.95 4.81 12.04
N ALA A 49 4.09 4.84 10.71
CA ALA A 49 4.97 5.77 10.01
C ALA A 49 4.57 7.24 10.23
N LYS A 50 3.26 7.56 10.20
CA LYS A 50 2.74 8.91 10.49
C LYS A 50 3.07 9.38 11.92
N MET A 51 3.07 8.48 12.91
CA MET A 51 3.25 8.85 14.32
C MET A 51 4.71 9.07 14.75
N LYS A 52 5.71 8.57 14.02
CA LYS A 52 7.12 8.62 14.44
C LYS A 52 7.96 9.77 13.85
N GLY A 53 7.43 10.56 12.92
CA GLY A 53 8.10 11.76 12.37
C GLY A 53 9.41 11.52 11.56
N LYS A 54 10.09 10.38 11.74
CA LYS A 54 11.20 9.82 10.95
C LYS A 54 11.11 8.29 11.12
N THR A 55 10.88 7.46 10.11
CA THR A 55 11.89 6.93 9.19
C THR A 55 11.14 6.35 7.99
N HIS A 56 11.09 7.15 6.93
CA HIS A 56 10.07 7.14 5.86
C HIS A 56 10.17 6.01 4.84
N ILE A 57 11.33 5.36 4.71
CA ILE A 57 11.63 4.60 3.50
C ILE A 57 11.45 3.09 3.74
N LYS A 58 12.00 2.55 4.83
CA LYS A 58 12.21 1.10 4.96
C LYS A 58 10.95 0.23 4.98
N ILE A 59 9.85 0.63 5.62
CA ILE A 59 8.72 -0.30 5.83
C ILE A 59 7.77 -0.35 4.63
N ARG A 60 7.44 0.82 4.03
CA ARG A 60 6.74 0.88 2.73
C ARG A 60 7.59 0.22 1.63
N PHE A 61 8.91 0.44 1.68
CA PHE A 61 9.88 -0.20 0.81
C PHE A 61 10.02 -1.70 1.07
N MET A 62 9.76 -2.22 2.28
CA MET A 62 9.84 -3.66 2.57
C MET A 62 8.67 -4.40 1.94
N HIS A 63 7.42 -3.95 2.16
CA HIS A 63 6.28 -4.52 1.44
C HIS A 63 6.51 -4.40 -0.05
N TYR A 64 6.88 -3.19 -0.52
CA TYR A 64 7.22 -2.96 -1.92
C TYR A 64 8.26 -3.92 -2.49
N SER A 65 9.40 -4.05 -1.82
CA SER A 65 10.52 -4.87 -2.27
C SER A 65 10.18 -6.35 -2.21
N SER A 66 9.36 -6.78 -1.26
CA SER A 66 8.95 -8.19 -1.14
C SER A 66 8.15 -8.61 -2.37
N TRP A 67 7.11 -7.86 -2.73
CA TRP A 67 6.27 -8.21 -3.88
C TRP A 67 6.96 -7.91 -5.22
N ALA A 68 7.69 -6.80 -5.34
CA ALA A 68 8.47 -6.50 -6.55
C ALA A 68 9.55 -7.56 -6.82
N ARG A 69 10.14 -8.14 -5.77
CA ARG A 69 11.08 -9.27 -5.90
C ARG A 69 10.37 -10.56 -6.30
N ALA A 70 9.16 -10.80 -5.80
CA ALA A 70 8.36 -11.95 -6.20
C ALA A 70 7.94 -11.87 -7.68
N LEU A 71 7.50 -10.71 -8.15
CA LEU A 71 7.23 -10.47 -9.58
C LEU A 71 8.46 -10.69 -10.46
N LYS A 72 9.61 -10.16 -10.04
CA LYS A 72 10.87 -10.38 -10.75
C LYS A 72 11.25 -11.87 -10.80
N LYS A 73 10.96 -12.65 -9.76
CA LYS A 73 11.21 -14.10 -9.76
C LYS A 73 10.27 -14.86 -10.70
N GLN A 74 9.06 -14.34 -10.91
CA GLN A 74 8.06 -14.91 -11.81
C GLN A 74 8.20 -14.38 -13.26
N ASP A 75 9.24 -13.59 -13.53
CA ASP A 75 9.51 -12.99 -14.85
C ASP A 75 8.36 -12.11 -15.38
N ILE A 76 7.64 -11.44 -14.45
CA ILE A 76 6.54 -10.55 -14.79
C ILE A 76 7.07 -9.15 -15.09
N GLY A 77 6.72 -8.60 -16.26
CA GLY A 77 7.11 -7.28 -16.71
C GLY A 77 8.47 -7.23 -17.43
N PRO A 78 8.79 -6.09 -18.09
CA PRO A 78 9.99 -5.99 -18.91
C PRO A 78 11.29 -5.96 -18.11
N ASP A 79 12.39 -6.35 -18.75
CA ASP A 79 13.72 -6.39 -18.15
C ASP A 79 14.14 -5.05 -17.55
N GLY A 80 14.61 -5.10 -16.30
CA GLY A 80 15.05 -3.91 -15.57
C GLY A 80 13.93 -2.93 -15.21
N CYS A 81 12.65 -3.31 -15.36
CA CYS A 81 11.55 -2.45 -15.00
C CYS A 81 11.51 -2.19 -13.49
N HIS A 82 10.85 -1.10 -13.15
CA HIS A 82 10.48 -0.80 -11.78
C HIS A 82 8.98 -0.91 -11.64
N TYR A 83 8.48 -1.66 -10.67
CA TYR A 83 7.05 -1.90 -10.54
C TYR A 83 6.32 -0.74 -9.84
N SER A 84 5.07 -0.52 -10.22
CA SER A 84 4.11 0.30 -9.48
C SER A 84 3.14 -0.59 -8.73
N PHE A 85 2.75 -0.23 -7.51
CA PHE A 85 1.60 -0.88 -6.87
C PHE A 85 0.36 -0.80 -7.78
N PRO A 86 -0.54 -1.79 -7.71
CA PRO A 86 -1.86 -1.71 -8.34
C PRO A 86 -2.63 -0.46 -7.89
N ALA A 87 -3.54 0.02 -8.75
CA ALA A 87 -4.27 1.27 -8.53
C ALA A 87 -5.08 1.28 -7.21
N ASP A 88 -5.64 0.14 -6.81
CA ASP A 88 -6.44 0.05 -5.58
C ASP A 88 -5.58 0.02 -4.31
N VAL A 89 -4.43 -0.66 -4.37
CA VAL A 89 -3.42 -0.60 -3.29
C VAL A 89 -2.92 0.83 -3.11
N LEU A 90 -2.63 1.53 -4.22
CA LEU A 90 -2.28 2.94 -4.24
C LEU A 90 -3.36 3.82 -3.62
N SER A 91 -4.62 3.59 -4.00
CA SER A 91 -5.77 4.35 -3.51
C SER A 91 -5.96 4.15 -2.01
N PHE A 92 -5.80 2.92 -1.51
CA PHE A 92 -5.85 2.63 -0.08
C PHE A 92 -4.72 3.33 0.70
N ILE A 93 -3.48 3.27 0.20
CA ILE A 93 -2.35 4.00 0.82
C ILE A 93 -2.61 5.51 0.86
N ARG A 94 -3.14 6.09 -0.23
CA ARG A 94 -3.49 7.51 -0.31
C ARG A 94 -4.59 7.90 0.68
N ALA A 95 -5.57 7.04 0.91
CA ALA A 95 -6.62 7.28 1.91
C ALA A 95 -6.05 7.29 3.35
N ILE A 96 -5.06 6.45 3.62
CA ILE A 96 -4.40 6.39 4.92
C ILE A 96 -3.53 7.64 5.19
N ILE A 97 -2.78 8.10 4.18
CA ILE A 97 -1.87 9.26 4.27
C ILE A 97 -2.09 10.26 3.14
N PRO A 98 -3.21 11.00 3.16
CA PRO A 98 -3.44 12.05 2.19
C PRO A 98 -2.29 13.06 2.27
N ASN A 99 -1.72 13.41 1.12
CA ASN A 99 -0.63 14.41 0.94
C ASN A 99 0.81 13.96 1.25
N GLN A 100 1.08 12.70 1.63
CA GLN A 100 2.46 12.20 1.82
C GLN A 100 2.91 11.14 0.82
N VAL A 101 2.13 10.89 -0.22
CA VAL A 101 2.53 9.98 -1.31
C VAL A 101 3.43 10.71 -2.32
N LYS A 102 4.56 11.28 -1.86
CA LYS A 102 5.58 11.84 -2.76
C LYS A 102 6.57 10.75 -3.17
N ALA A 103 6.77 10.53 -4.47
CA ALA A 103 7.87 9.82 -5.16
C ALA A 103 8.24 8.38 -4.74
N GLU A 104 7.92 7.93 -3.53
CA GLU A 104 8.36 6.67 -2.91
C GLU A 104 7.56 5.46 -3.39
N ILE A 105 6.30 5.67 -3.75
CA ILE A 105 5.58 4.71 -4.55
C ILE A 105 5.85 5.08 -6.00
N ARG A 106 6.49 4.18 -6.74
CA ARG A 106 6.81 4.38 -8.16
C ARG A 106 5.54 4.36 -8.99
N GLN A 107 4.76 5.46 -8.93
CA GLN A 107 3.53 5.64 -9.71
C GLN A 107 3.78 5.65 -11.22
N THR A 108 5.04 5.86 -11.63
CA THR A 108 5.51 5.79 -13.01
C THR A 108 6.19 4.45 -13.35
N GLY A 109 6.09 3.46 -12.46
CA GLY A 109 6.61 2.11 -12.71
C GLY A 109 5.70 1.32 -13.65
N TYR A 110 6.17 0.15 -14.09
CA TYR A 110 5.36 -0.83 -14.78
C TYR A 110 4.11 -1.14 -13.94
N ALA A 111 2.95 -0.84 -14.52
CA ALA A 111 1.67 -1.08 -13.88
C ALA A 111 1.37 -2.56 -13.97
N VAL A 112 1.22 -3.19 -12.81
CA VAL A 112 0.90 -4.60 -12.65
C VAL A 112 -0.55 -4.72 -12.26
N SER A 113 -1.20 -5.72 -12.82
CA SER A 113 -2.58 -6.09 -12.49
C SER A 113 -2.71 -6.53 -11.03
N MET A 114 -3.94 -6.51 -10.50
CA MET A 114 -4.20 -7.05 -9.17
C MET A 114 -3.93 -8.56 -9.13
N GLU A 115 -4.17 -9.28 -10.23
CA GLU A 115 -3.91 -10.72 -10.34
C GLU A 115 -2.42 -11.04 -10.17
N GLU A 116 -1.55 -10.40 -10.97
CA GLU A 116 -0.09 -10.55 -10.86
C GLU A 116 0.39 -10.16 -9.46
N PHE A 117 -0.20 -9.11 -8.88
CA PHE A 117 0.12 -8.69 -7.52
C PHE A 117 -0.27 -9.75 -6.48
N CYS A 118 -1.48 -10.31 -6.56
CA CYS A 118 -1.94 -11.34 -5.64
C CYS A 118 -1.13 -12.63 -5.76
N GLN A 119 -0.79 -13.06 -6.99
CA GLN A 119 0.10 -14.21 -7.23
C GLN A 119 1.52 -14.00 -6.68
N ALA A 120 1.99 -12.76 -6.63
CA ALA A 120 3.31 -12.42 -6.08
C ALA A 120 3.32 -12.25 -4.55
N VAL A 121 2.16 -12.03 -3.93
CA VAL A 121 2.01 -11.80 -2.48
C VAL A 121 1.57 -13.07 -1.73
N LEU A 122 0.96 -14.03 -2.42
CA LEU A 122 0.74 -15.42 -1.98
C LEU A 122 2.07 -16.14 -1.69
#